data_AF-A0A957MYN2-F1
#
_entry.id   AF-A0A957MYN2-F1
#
_cell.length_a   1.000
_cell.length_b   1.000
_cell.length_c   1.000
_cell.angle_alpha   90.00
_cell.angle_beta   90.00
_cell.angle_gamma   90.00
#
_symmetry.space_group_name_H-M   'P 1'
#
loop_
_entity.id
_entity.type
_entity.pdbx_description
1 polymer ?
#
loop_
_entity_poly.entity_id
_entity_poly.type
_entity_poly.pdbx_seq_one_letter_code
_entity_poly.pdbx_strand_id
1 'polypeptide(L)'
;MKAQEWIDRYVNAVGSALPVRERGDVEAEIRSLIQDELEARDVTNLEDADEATVLAVLEQFGRPEALAARYHAPRSLIGPALYPTFRIVTTIVLLVLTGVWVFGIAVNVGMGRGMLDNPLATVGGLVGGLFQTFGTLVFVFALIETFSHGKIEAEAKEQVWNPRSLPKVETSERVKV
;
A
#
# COMPACT_ATOMS: atom_id res chain seq x y z
N MET A 1 -9.11 -13.83 -25.84
CA MET A 1 -9.63 -12.44 -25.64
C MET A 1 -8.90 -11.54 -26.61
N LYS A 2 -9.37 -10.33 -26.93
CA LYS A 2 -8.59 -9.45 -27.83
C LYS A 2 -7.35 -8.92 -27.09
N ALA A 3 -6.21 -8.82 -27.77
CA ALA A 3 -4.96 -8.26 -27.24
C ALA A 3 -5.17 -6.90 -26.56
N GLN A 4 -5.97 -6.04 -27.18
CA GLN A 4 -6.33 -4.71 -26.67
C GLN A 4 -6.96 -4.76 -25.27
N GLU A 5 -7.79 -5.77 -25.00
CA GLU A 5 -8.47 -5.93 -23.72
C GLU A 5 -7.49 -6.20 -22.58
N TRP A 6 -6.39 -6.91 -22.84
CA TRP A 6 -5.35 -7.17 -21.85
C TRP A 6 -4.55 -5.91 -21.53
N ILE A 7 -4.24 -5.10 -22.55
CA ILE A 7 -3.56 -3.81 -22.37
C ILE A 7 -4.45 -2.87 -21.55
N ASP A 8 -5.74 -2.77 -21.88
CA ASP A 8 -6.69 -1.93 -21.16
C ASP A 8 -6.84 -2.33 -19.69
N ARG A 9 -6.89 -3.64 -19.41
CA ARG A 9 -6.90 -4.16 -18.03
C ARG A 9 -5.62 -3.80 -17.28
N TYR A 10 -4.47 -3.94 -17.93
CA TYR A 10 -3.18 -3.65 -17.31
C TYR A 10 -3.04 -2.16 -16.98
N VAL A 11 -3.31 -1.29 -17.96
CA VAL A 11 -3.24 0.16 -17.81
C VAL A 11 -4.20 0.64 -16.72
N ASN A 12 -5.44 0.14 -16.71
CA ASN A 12 -6.40 0.48 -15.66
C ASN A 12 -5.96 -0.04 -14.27
N ALA A 13 -5.34 -1.22 -14.19
CA ALA A 13 -4.80 -1.71 -12.93
C ALA A 13 -3.66 -0.82 -12.40
N VAL A 14 -2.75 -0.35 -13.27
CA VAL A 14 -1.71 0.64 -12.91
C VAL A 14 -2.35 1.94 -12.44
N GLY A 15 -3.29 2.48 -13.22
CA GLY A 15 -3.99 3.71 -12.89
C GLY A 15 -4.78 3.62 -11.57
N SER A 16 -5.37 2.46 -11.28
CA SER A 16 -6.11 2.21 -10.03
C SER A 16 -5.27 2.44 -8.77
N ALA A 17 -3.95 2.22 -8.86
CA ALA A 17 -2.99 2.40 -7.78
C ALA A 17 -2.41 3.82 -7.69
N LEU A 18 -2.73 4.72 -8.63
CA LEU A 18 -2.23 6.10 -8.69
C LEU A 18 -3.25 7.13 -8.18
N PRO A 19 -2.78 8.30 -7.68
CA PRO A 19 -3.65 9.43 -7.38
C PRO A 19 -4.39 9.92 -8.63
N VAL A 20 -5.64 10.37 -8.45
CA VAL A 20 -6.53 10.82 -9.55
C VAL A 20 -5.90 11.90 -10.43
N ARG A 21 -5.03 12.76 -9.87
CA ARG A 21 -4.37 13.85 -10.61
C ARG A 21 -3.35 13.38 -11.63
N GLU A 22 -2.65 12.28 -11.38
CA GLU A 22 -1.54 11.79 -12.22
C GLU A 22 -1.96 10.57 -13.06
N ARG A 23 -3.09 9.93 -12.71
CA ARG A 23 -3.59 8.73 -13.36
C ARG A 23 -3.65 8.86 -14.89
N GLY A 24 -4.23 9.94 -15.42
CA GLY A 24 -4.45 10.08 -16.86
C GLY A 24 -3.16 10.16 -17.68
N ASP A 25 -2.19 10.92 -17.18
CA ASP A 25 -0.91 11.11 -17.87
C ASP A 25 -0.07 9.82 -17.83
N VAL A 26 -0.02 9.17 -16.66
CA VAL A 26 0.73 7.91 -16.51
C VAL A 26 0.07 6.76 -17.28
N GLU A 27 -1.26 6.66 -17.31
CA GLU A 27 -1.96 5.65 -18.12
C GLU A 27 -1.66 5.80 -19.62
N ALA A 28 -1.59 7.03 -20.13
CA ALA A 28 -1.24 7.31 -21.51
C ALA A 28 0.24 6.94 -21.81
N GLU A 29 1.15 7.29 -20.91
CA GLU A 29 2.57 6.96 -21.03
C GLU A 29 2.80 5.44 -21.05
N ILE A 30 2.25 4.71 -20.07
CA ILE A 30 2.39 3.24 -20.00
C ILE A 30 1.79 2.57 -21.23
N ARG A 31 0.66 3.05 -21.73
CA ARG A 31 0.07 2.55 -22.97
C ARG A 31 0.99 2.72 -24.16
N SER A 32 1.62 3.89 -24.29
CA SER A 32 2.61 4.15 -25.35
C SER A 32 3.79 3.19 -25.25
N LEU A 33 4.37 3.03 -24.05
CA LEU A 33 5.52 2.14 -23.85
C LEU A 33 5.20 0.68 -24.19
N ILE A 34 4.00 0.20 -23.86
CA ILE A 34 3.56 -1.16 -24.22
C ILE A 34 3.40 -1.29 -25.73
N GLN A 35 2.88 -0.27 -26.41
CA GLN A 35 2.75 -0.26 -27.87
C GLN A 35 4.13 -0.26 -28.54
N ASP A 36 5.07 0.56 -28.07
CA ASP A 36 6.44 0.61 -28.59
C ASP A 36 7.15 -0.77 -28.44
N GLU A 37 6.98 -1.45 -27.31
CA GLU A 37 7.55 -2.78 -27.07
C GLU A 37 6.88 -3.89 -27.92
N LEU A 38 5.59 -3.74 -28.23
CA LEU A 38 4.89 -4.65 -29.15
C LEU A 38 5.35 -4.43 -30.60
N GLU A 39 5.51 -3.18 -31.02
CA GLU A 39 6.04 -2.83 -32.34
C GLU A 39 7.47 -3.36 -32.53
N ALA A 40 8.30 -3.31 -31.48
CA ALA A 40 9.63 -3.90 -31.49
C ALA A 40 9.65 -5.43 -31.68
N ARG A 41 8.49 -6.10 -31.51
CA ARG A 41 8.28 -7.54 -31.74
C ARG A 41 7.50 -7.82 -33.02
N ASP A 42 7.49 -6.88 -33.95
CA ASP A 42 6.75 -6.90 -35.22
C ASP A 42 5.22 -6.98 -35.06
N VAL A 43 4.69 -6.66 -33.87
CA VAL A 43 3.24 -6.58 -33.63
C VAL A 43 2.77 -5.17 -33.95
N THR A 44 2.47 -4.92 -35.22
CA THR A 44 1.96 -3.63 -35.71
C THR A 44 0.44 -3.56 -35.74
N ASN A 45 -0.26 -4.71 -35.79
CA ASN A 45 -1.71 -4.78 -35.69
C ASN A 45 -2.13 -5.53 -34.42
N LEU A 46 -2.75 -4.80 -33.49
CA LEU A 46 -3.27 -5.36 -32.23
C LEU A 46 -4.47 -6.31 -32.45
N GLU A 47 -5.11 -6.30 -33.61
CA GLU A 47 -6.18 -7.26 -33.93
C GLU A 47 -5.65 -8.63 -34.31
N ASP A 48 -4.43 -8.71 -34.86
CA ASP A 48 -3.76 -9.94 -35.26
C ASP A 48 -2.71 -10.41 -34.23
N ALA A 49 -2.51 -9.62 -33.16
CA ALA A 49 -1.56 -9.89 -32.11
C ALA A 49 -1.93 -11.17 -31.35
N ASP A 50 -0.98 -12.10 -31.26
CA ASP A 50 -1.14 -13.29 -30.44
C ASP A 50 -1.26 -12.93 -28.97
N GLU A 51 -2.21 -13.55 -28.28
CA GLU A 51 -2.47 -13.33 -26.87
C GLU A 51 -1.23 -13.63 -26.03
N ALA A 52 -0.45 -14.67 -26.40
CA ALA A 52 0.76 -15.04 -25.69
C ALA A 52 1.85 -13.94 -25.78
N THR A 53 2.00 -13.32 -26.94
CA THR A 53 2.97 -12.22 -27.15
C THR A 53 2.63 -11.02 -26.29
N VAL A 54 1.36 -10.65 -26.22
CA VAL A 54 0.88 -9.53 -25.40
C VAL A 54 1.08 -9.81 -23.92
N LEU A 55 0.72 -11.01 -23.45
CA LEU A 55 0.94 -11.40 -22.06
C LEU A 55 2.43 -11.40 -21.71
N ALA A 56 3.31 -11.87 -22.59
CA ALA A 56 4.75 -11.85 -22.38
C ALA A 56 5.33 -10.42 -22.30
N VAL A 57 4.79 -9.47 -23.09
CA VAL A 57 5.15 -8.06 -22.97
C VAL A 57 4.69 -7.53 -21.61
N LEU A 58 3.42 -7.73 -21.24
CA LEU A 58 2.91 -7.28 -19.94
C LEU A 58 3.69 -7.86 -18.76
N GLU A 59 4.11 -9.13 -18.84
CA GLU A 59 4.93 -9.80 -17.83
C GLU A 59 6.29 -9.11 -17.62
N GLN A 60 6.90 -8.55 -18.68
CA GLN A 60 8.16 -7.79 -18.59
C GLN A 60 7.99 -6.45 -17.86
N PHE A 61 6.85 -5.79 -18.04
CA PHE A 61 6.52 -4.58 -17.26
C PHE A 61 6.27 -4.91 -15.78
N GLY A 62 5.85 -6.15 -15.49
CA GLY A 62 5.69 -6.66 -14.13
C GLY A 62 4.39 -6.22 -13.46
N ARG A 63 4.32 -6.33 -12.13
CA ARG A 63 3.09 -6.04 -11.37
C ARG A 63 2.64 -4.59 -11.55
N PRO A 64 1.35 -4.33 -11.81
CA PRO A 64 0.84 -2.98 -12.02
C PRO A 64 1.05 -2.07 -10.79
N GLU A 65 0.93 -2.63 -9.58
CA GLU A 65 1.18 -1.94 -8.31
C GLU A 65 2.66 -1.50 -8.17
N ALA A 66 3.58 -2.38 -8.57
CA ALA A 66 5.01 -2.12 -8.50
C ALA A 66 5.44 -1.09 -9.55
N LEU A 67 4.84 -1.12 -10.73
CA LEU A 67 5.06 -0.13 -11.78
C LEU A 67 4.51 1.24 -11.33
N ALA A 68 3.29 1.30 -10.80
CA ALA A 68 2.69 2.52 -10.27
C ALA A 68 3.52 3.16 -9.15
N ALA A 69 4.10 2.35 -8.26
CA ALA A 69 4.98 2.83 -7.20
C ALA A 69 6.24 3.55 -7.72
N ARG A 70 6.71 3.26 -8.94
CA ARG A 70 7.84 3.99 -9.56
C ARG A 70 7.46 5.41 -9.98
N TYR A 71 6.21 5.62 -10.38
CA TYR A 71 5.69 6.91 -10.79
C TYR A 71 5.25 7.77 -9.60
N HIS A 72 4.73 7.13 -8.55
CA HIS A 72 4.32 7.81 -7.32
C HIS A 72 4.91 7.10 -6.09
N ALA A 73 6.18 7.40 -5.80
CA ALA A 73 6.85 6.97 -4.57
C ALA A 73 6.77 8.08 -3.50
N PRO A 74 5.76 8.09 -2.62
CA PRO A 74 5.77 9.00 -1.48
C PRO A 74 6.90 8.58 -0.53
N ARG A 75 7.83 9.49 -0.25
CA ARG A 75 8.86 9.31 0.80
C ARG A 75 8.18 9.20 2.16
N SER A 76 7.83 7.98 2.56
CA SER A 76 7.12 7.68 3.81
C SER A 76 8.07 6.95 4.75
N LEU A 77 8.09 7.30 6.05
CA LEU A 77 8.90 6.59 7.05
C LEU A 77 8.48 5.12 7.24
N ILE A 78 7.23 4.80 6.92
CA ILE A 78 6.64 3.46 6.94
C ILE A 78 5.98 3.27 5.59
N GLY A 79 6.38 2.26 4.84
CA GLY A 79 5.96 2.03 3.47
C GLY A 79 4.49 1.59 3.37
N PRO A 80 3.88 1.72 2.17
CA PRO A 80 2.46 1.40 1.96
C PRO A 80 2.11 -0.06 2.27
N ALA A 81 3.07 -0.99 2.17
CA ALA A 81 2.88 -2.39 2.52
C ALA A 81 2.76 -2.62 4.04
N LEU A 82 3.57 -1.93 4.85
CA LEU A 82 3.58 -2.09 6.31
C LEU A 82 2.62 -1.12 7.03
N TYR A 83 2.16 -0.06 6.35
CA TYR A 83 1.28 0.95 6.93
C TYR A 83 -0.07 0.41 7.47
N PRO A 84 -0.81 -0.48 6.79
CA PRO A 84 -2.06 -1.04 7.32
C PRO A 84 -1.83 -1.80 8.63
N THR A 85 -0.77 -2.61 8.69
CA THR A 85 -0.38 -3.36 9.88
C THR A 85 0.04 -2.42 11.01
N PHE A 86 0.87 -1.42 10.71
CA PHE A 86 1.27 -0.38 11.66
C PHE A 86 0.06 0.30 12.30
N ARG A 87 -0.95 0.68 11.49
CA ARG A 87 -2.16 1.33 11.97
C ARG A 87 -2.93 0.44 12.94
N ILE A 88 -3.15 -0.83 12.58
CA ILE A 88 -3.90 -1.79 13.41
C ILE A 88 -3.16 -2.02 14.72
N VAL A 89 -1.86 -2.35 14.66
CA VAL A 89 -1.04 -2.63 15.84
C VAL A 89 -0.99 -1.43 16.77
N THR A 90 -0.70 -0.24 16.23
CA THR A 90 -0.63 0.99 17.03
C THR A 90 -1.96 1.31 17.69
N THR A 91 -3.07 1.17 16.96
CA THR A 91 -4.41 1.41 17.51
C THR A 91 -4.71 0.45 18.66
N ILE A 92 -4.47 -0.85 18.46
CA ILE A 92 -4.73 -1.87 19.49
C ILE A 92 -3.85 -1.63 20.72
N VAL A 93 -2.55 -1.41 20.54
CA VAL A 93 -1.60 -1.19 21.66
C VAL A 93 -2.00 0.04 22.48
N LEU A 94 -2.28 1.16 21.83
CA LEU A 94 -2.69 2.38 22.55
C LEU A 94 -4.03 2.22 23.26
N LEU A 95 -4.99 1.53 22.64
CA LEU A 95 -6.30 1.28 23.25
C LEU A 95 -6.16 0.37 24.49
N VAL A 96 -5.42 -0.74 24.37
CA VAL A 96 -5.18 -1.67 25.48
C VAL A 96 -4.44 -0.99 26.62
N LEU A 97 -3.38 -0.22 26.34
CA LEU A 97 -2.64 0.51 27.37
C LEU A 97 -3.52 1.52 28.10
N THR A 98 -4.33 2.27 27.36
CA THR A 98 -5.29 3.21 27.94
C THR A 98 -6.31 2.47 28.81
N GLY A 99 -6.84 1.33 28.34
CA GLY A 99 -7.79 0.51 29.08
C GLY A 99 -7.21 -0.06 30.37
N VAL A 100 -6.00 -0.60 30.33
CA VAL A 100 -5.28 -1.09 31.53
C VAL A 100 -5.08 0.03 32.54
N TRP A 101 -4.75 1.22 32.07
CA TRP A 101 -4.52 2.37 32.94
C TRP A 101 -5.81 2.86 33.60
N VAL A 102 -6.90 3.00 32.84
CA VAL A 102 -8.23 3.34 33.37
C VAL A 102 -8.70 2.29 34.39
N PHE A 103 -8.50 1.00 34.08
CA PHE A 103 -8.84 -0.08 35.00
C PHE A 103 -8.03 0.02 36.30
N GLY A 104 -6.73 0.31 36.21
CA GLY A 104 -5.87 0.54 37.37
C GLY A 104 -6.35 1.67 38.26
N ILE A 105 -6.84 2.77 37.68
CA ILE A 105 -7.45 3.89 38.42
C ILE A 105 -8.73 3.43 39.11
N ALA A 106 -9.64 2.76 38.39
CA ALA A 106 -10.91 2.29 38.94
C ALA A 106 -10.70 1.37 40.16
N VAL A 107 -9.73 0.44 40.08
CA VAL A 107 -9.37 -0.46 41.19
C VAL A 107 -8.81 0.32 42.38
N ASN A 108 -7.90 1.27 42.16
CA ASN A 108 -7.32 2.07 43.25
C ASN A 108 -8.39 2.89 43.98
N VAL A 109 -9.26 3.58 43.23
CA VAL A 109 -10.40 4.33 43.79
C VAL A 109 -11.32 3.42 44.57
N GLY A 110 -11.69 2.25 44.02
CA GLY A 110 -12.55 1.27 44.70
C GLY A 110 -11.94 0.68 45.97
N MET A 111 -10.61 0.57 46.05
CA MET A 111 -9.89 0.11 47.24
C MET A 111 -9.64 1.22 48.27
N GLY A 112 -10.14 2.43 48.06
CA GLY A 112 -9.90 3.58 48.94
C GLY A 112 -8.44 4.04 48.95
N ARG A 113 -7.62 3.59 48.00
CA ARG A 113 -6.25 4.10 47.79
C ARG A 113 -6.37 5.37 46.96
N GLY A 114 -6.18 6.52 47.60
CA GLY A 114 -6.22 7.83 46.95
C GLY A 114 -5.18 7.93 45.85
N MET A 115 -5.58 7.65 44.60
CA MET A 115 -4.73 7.84 43.42
C MET A 115 -4.77 9.30 42.90
N LEU A 116 -5.61 10.13 43.53
CA LEU A 116 -5.92 11.50 43.13
C LEU A 116 -5.18 12.55 43.97
N ASP A 117 -4.22 12.16 44.80
CA ASP A 117 -3.41 13.10 45.59
C ASP A 117 -2.61 14.05 44.66
N ASN A 118 -2.30 13.59 43.44
CA ASN A 118 -1.70 14.42 42.39
C ASN A 118 -2.24 14.04 40.98
N PRO A 119 -3.40 14.58 40.57
CA PRO A 119 -4.03 14.21 39.31
C PRO A 119 -3.20 14.63 38.08
N LEU A 120 -2.42 15.72 38.21
CA LEU A 120 -1.51 16.20 37.18
C LEU A 120 -0.38 15.21 36.90
N ALA A 121 0.23 14.66 37.96
CA ALA A 121 1.28 13.64 37.80
C ALA A 121 0.74 12.34 37.20
N THR A 122 -0.47 11.93 37.61
CA THR A 122 -1.16 10.76 37.08
C THR A 122 -1.41 10.93 35.57
N VAL A 123 -2.06 12.01 35.15
CA VAL A 123 -2.30 12.29 33.72
C VAL A 123 -0.99 12.45 32.94
N GLY A 124 0.00 13.14 33.50
CA GLY A 124 1.33 13.31 32.89
C GLY A 124 2.03 11.98 32.65
N GLY A 125 1.92 11.03 33.58
CA GLY A 125 2.45 9.68 33.44
C GLY A 125 1.79 8.90 32.30
N LEU A 126 0.45 8.99 32.15
CA LEU A 126 -0.24 8.37 31.01
C LEU A 126 0.21 9.00 29.69
N VAL A 127 0.20 10.32 29.58
CA VAL A 127 0.56 11.01 28.34
C VAL A 127 2.00 10.69 27.95
N GLY A 128 2.92 10.72 28.92
CA GLY A 128 4.32 10.34 28.71
C GLY A 128 4.48 8.89 28.28
N GLY A 129 3.79 7.96 28.92
CA GLY A 129 3.83 6.54 28.59
C GLY A 129 3.27 6.21 27.20
N LEU A 130 2.15 6.85 26.82
CA LEU A 130 1.57 6.72 25.47
C LEU A 130 2.51 7.31 24.42
N PHE A 131 3.08 8.48 24.67
CA PHE A 131 4.02 9.12 23.76
C PHE A 131 5.29 8.29 23.55
N GLN A 132 5.88 7.78 24.64
CA GLN A 132 7.04 6.89 24.59
C GLN A 132 6.73 5.62 23.79
N THR A 133 5.59 4.98 24.07
CA THR A 133 5.19 3.75 23.38
C THR A 133 4.95 3.99 21.90
N PHE A 134 4.25 5.07 21.55
CA PHE A 134 4.04 5.48 20.16
C PHE A 134 5.39 5.70 19.45
N GLY A 135 6.32 6.42 20.09
CA GLY A 135 7.67 6.62 19.57
C GLY A 135 8.43 5.31 19.35
N THR A 136 8.34 4.37 20.30
CA THR A 136 8.96 3.04 20.17
C THR A 136 8.34 2.25 19.03
N LEU A 137 7.01 2.27 18.86
CA LEU A 137 6.33 1.59 17.75
C LEU A 137 6.78 2.15 16.41
N VAL A 138 6.78 3.48 16.25
CA VAL A 138 7.26 4.14 15.04
C VAL A 138 8.71 3.75 14.76
N PHE A 139 9.58 3.77 15.79
CA PHE A 139 10.97 3.39 15.65
C PHE A 139 11.13 1.94 15.19
N VAL A 140 10.42 0.99 15.82
CA VAL A 140 10.48 -0.43 15.45
C VAL A 140 9.98 -0.65 14.02
N PHE A 141 8.85 -0.07 13.63
CA PHE A 141 8.32 -0.21 12.27
C PHE A 141 9.22 0.45 11.22
N ALA A 142 9.79 1.63 11.51
CA ALA A 142 10.76 2.27 10.64
C ALA A 142 12.04 1.42 10.49
N LEU A 143 12.48 0.76 11.56
CA LEU A 143 13.61 -0.15 11.54
C LEU A 143 13.28 -1.40 10.70
N ILE A 144 12.13 -2.02 10.93
CA ILE A 144 11.65 -3.14 10.11
C ILE A 144 11.63 -2.75 8.64
N GLU A 145 11.00 -1.63 8.28
CA GLU A 145 10.95 -1.11 6.91
C GLU A 145 12.37 -0.94 6.34
N THR A 146 13.27 -0.25 7.04
CA THR A 146 14.64 0.02 6.58
C THR A 146 15.43 -1.27 6.31
N PHE A 147 15.27 -2.30 7.14
CA PHE A 147 15.96 -3.58 6.97
C PHE A 147 15.20 -4.57 6.08
N SER A 148 13.89 -4.40 5.87
CA SER A 148 13.04 -5.28 5.06
C SER A 148 12.94 -4.86 3.60
N HIS A 149 13.26 -3.61 3.24
CA HIS A 149 13.27 -3.14 1.85
C HIS A 149 13.98 -4.12 0.91
N GLY A 150 15.12 -4.70 1.32
CA GLY A 150 15.86 -5.68 0.51
C GLY A 150 15.24 -7.09 0.42
N LYS A 151 14.34 -7.47 1.34
CA LYS A 151 13.67 -8.79 1.33
C LYS A 151 12.29 -8.74 0.68
N ILE A 152 11.55 -7.65 0.85
CA ILE A 152 10.23 -7.48 0.22
C ILE A 152 10.39 -7.28 -1.29
N GLU A 153 11.40 -6.53 -1.76
CA GLU A 153 11.72 -6.46 -3.19
C GLU A 153 12.20 -7.81 -3.76
N ALA A 154 12.93 -8.61 -2.97
CA ALA A 154 13.40 -9.92 -3.39
C ALA A 154 12.23 -10.92 -3.51
N GLU A 155 11.35 -11.03 -2.51
CA GLU A 155 10.18 -11.91 -2.55
C GLU A 155 9.14 -11.45 -3.59
N ALA A 156 8.97 -10.14 -3.79
CA ALA A 156 8.11 -9.59 -4.84
C ALA A 156 8.67 -9.80 -6.26
N LYS A 157 10.01 -9.85 -6.41
CA LYS A 157 10.67 -10.25 -7.67
C LYS A 157 10.59 -11.77 -7.89
N GLU A 158 10.62 -12.57 -6.83
CA GLU A 158 10.65 -14.03 -6.92
C GLU A 158 9.25 -14.63 -7.20
N GLN A 159 8.17 -13.93 -6.80
CA GLN A 159 6.83 -14.25 -7.31
C GLN A 159 6.68 -13.83 -8.77
N VAL A 160 6.90 -14.76 -9.69
CA VAL A 160 6.58 -14.63 -11.13
C VAL A 160 5.11 -14.22 -11.25
N TRP A 161 4.86 -12.96 -11.54
CA TRP A 161 3.52 -12.42 -11.65
C TRP A 161 2.88 -12.88 -12.96
N ASN A 162 1.70 -13.48 -12.88
CA ASN A 162 0.97 -13.95 -14.06
C ASN A 162 -0.02 -12.88 -14.56
N PRO A 163 0.12 -12.37 -15.79
CA PRO A 163 -0.75 -11.33 -16.34
C PRO A 163 -2.22 -11.74 -16.46
N ARG A 164 -2.54 -13.04 -16.46
CA ARG A 164 -3.93 -13.54 -16.50
C ARG A 164 -4.72 -13.29 -15.21
N SER A 165 -4.06 -12.88 -14.13
CA SER A 165 -4.69 -12.55 -12.85
C SER A 165 -5.40 -11.19 -12.82
N LEU A 166 -5.27 -10.39 -13.88
CA LEU A 166 -5.85 -9.05 -13.94
C LEU A 166 -7.39 -9.08 -13.85
N PRO A 167 -8.01 -8.30 -12.94
CA PRO A 167 -9.46 -8.17 -12.87
C PRO A 167 -10.02 -7.60 -14.18
N LYS A 168 -11.25 -8.01 -14.54
CA LYS A 168 -11.93 -7.48 -15.72
C LYS A 168 -12.22 -5.99 -15.51
N VAL A 169 -11.99 -5.17 -16.54
CA VAL A 169 -12.44 -3.78 -16.52
C VAL A 169 -13.96 -3.79 -16.60
N GLU A 170 -14.65 -3.55 -15.49
CA GLU A 170 -16.03 -3.11 -15.55
C GLU A 170 -16.01 -1.69 -16.09
N THR A 171 -16.63 -1.46 -17.25
CA THR A 171 -16.91 -0.12 -17.78
C THR A 171 -17.80 0.59 -16.77
N SER A 172 -17.18 1.19 -15.75
CA SER A 172 -17.80 2.17 -14.88
C SER A 172 -18.14 3.35 -15.78
N GLU A 173 -19.41 3.41 -16.17
CA GLU A 173 -20.05 4.52 -16.83
C GLU A 173 -19.62 5.80 -16.12
N ARG A 174 -18.73 6.56 -16.76
CA ARG A 174 -18.24 7.84 -16.23
C ARG A 174 -19.46 8.72 -15.99
N VAL A 175 -19.89 8.84 -14.73
CA VAL A 175 -20.91 9.81 -14.32
C VAL A 175 -20.34 11.18 -14.66
N LYS A 176 -20.81 11.75 -15.77
CA LYS A 176 -20.61 13.16 -16.11
C LYS A 176 -21.27 13.98 -15.01
N VAL A 177 -20.46 14.65 -14.20
CA VAL A 177 -20.90 15.72 -13.31
C VAL A 177 -20.82 17.04 -14.08
#